data_AF-A0A3M6XKL9-F1
#
_entry.id   AF-A0A3M6XKL9-F1
#
_cell.length_a   1.000
_cell.length_b   1.000
_cell.length_c   1.000
_cell.angle_alpha   90.00
_cell.angle_beta   90.00
_cell.angle_gamma   90.00
#
_symmetry.space_group_name_H-M   'P 1'
#
loop_
_entity.id
_entity.type
_entity.pdbx_description
1 polymer ?
#
loop_
_entity_poly.entity_id
_entity_poly.type
_entity_poly.pdbx_seq_one_letter_code
_entity_poly.pdbx_strand_id
1 'polypeptide(L)'
;MTDFLTRDPTTPTADEMADIERRKGMDERRLEEQKRFYEIASQRAKELDVHMEAFRRKVIERNGLRDLFAEIRKKKHLDDLDPEYRKFAEWLRIEVAATLYHLFLAEDNSPELFAQFKRIHSLVPYGALKQVIRFTNPAAVMTSVLDLFMAQPMGAKSLLQRIFLYAVGDGVKSLQQSIESLTARLVSEEKQGGEKNRVLCEKIRNYTYGPDEVKQKIRSEAVEEKTDLLVKLLQSEDVEPELSPDQIGRAFNAYVAWDDAVTNVNEPEMRDAAELYAQLKQLLKLYTRQRDKKMMLEMVEEPNTLRLFRDLFTIFYEPLVRVYKSANVYNSVTDFASFASDAIQTIEKAQRADVSADPNQTVQSFIDLCERHEADLYKFIHEVHIHDNGLFDKLMFWIEGILDFLRNGPPSGQKLDVNALFQGSVDSGVVDKEECVREINALIKWQMARKRWHQDKTRQKMASGGTAQGDQAVAAGGPRGSAAGGGAGGRGSGMAGFKSSDFGINALDLQDMGLEEDQSDDEVSSDEEAEAADPIAAERKRRKKNQDLLRRNAGEPEKPQVQECYKMMPGFVEMLRMVLA
;
A
#
# COMPACT_ATOMS: atom_id res chain seq x y z
N MET A 1 -19.60 -33.59 -15.43
CA MET A 1 -18.94 -32.27 -15.53
C MET A 1 -18.44 -32.00 -16.94
N THR A 2 -17.82 -32.98 -17.62
CA THR A 2 -17.55 -32.94 -19.08
C THR A 2 -18.81 -32.60 -19.88
N ASP A 3 -19.92 -33.31 -19.67
CA ASP A 3 -21.18 -33.02 -20.37
C ASP A 3 -21.71 -31.59 -20.15
N PHE A 4 -21.47 -30.93 -19.01
CA PHE A 4 -21.95 -29.55 -18.81
C PHE A 4 -21.14 -28.54 -19.64
N LEU A 5 -19.83 -28.76 -19.77
CA LEU A 5 -18.93 -27.90 -20.54
C LEU A 5 -18.95 -28.22 -22.05
N THR A 6 -19.44 -29.39 -22.45
CA THR A 6 -19.37 -29.86 -23.85
C THR A 6 -20.72 -30.14 -24.51
N ARG A 7 -21.85 -30.15 -23.78
CA ARG A 7 -23.16 -30.51 -24.35
C ARG A 7 -23.80 -29.40 -25.16
N ASP A 8 -23.64 -28.15 -24.75
CA ASP A 8 -24.03 -26.95 -25.51
C ASP A 8 -22.91 -25.91 -25.45
N PRO A 9 -21.79 -26.13 -26.16
CA PRO A 9 -20.73 -25.14 -26.24
C PRO A 9 -21.29 -23.88 -26.91
N THR A 10 -21.32 -22.78 -26.18
CA THR A 10 -21.55 -21.46 -26.75
C THR A 10 -20.39 -21.15 -27.67
N THR A 11 -20.56 -21.41 -28.97
CA THR A 11 -19.70 -20.84 -30.00
C THR A 11 -19.90 -19.34 -29.96
N PRO A 12 -18.88 -18.55 -29.59
CA PRO A 12 -19.02 -17.10 -29.63
C PRO A 12 -19.40 -16.72 -31.06
N THR A 13 -20.35 -15.82 -31.17
CA THR A 13 -20.69 -15.24 -32.48
C THR A 13 -19.44 -14.62 -33.10
N ALA A 14 -19.44 -14.43 -34.42
CA ALA A 14 -18.30 -13.80 -35.10
C ALA A 14 -17.95 -12.42 -34.48
N ASP A 15 -18.97 -11.70 -34.01
CA ASP A 15 -18.81 -10.41 -33.34
C ASP A 15 -18.19 -10.55 -31.93
N GLU A 16 -18.58 -11.57 -31.15
CA GLU A 16 -18.00 -11.86 -29.84
C GLU A 16 -16.57 -12.41 -29.96
N MET A 17 -16.28 -13.25 -30.95
CA MET A 17 -14.89 -13.67 -31.21
C MET A 17 -14.01 -12.48 -31.60
N ALA A 18 -14.53 -11.56 -32.42
CA ALA A 18 -13.82 -10.33 -32.78
C ALA A 18 -13.64 -9.40 -31.56
N ASP A 19 -14.61 -9.32 -30.66
CA ASP A 19 -14.50 -8.58 -29.39
C ASP A 19 -13.48 -9.21 -28.44
N ILE A 20 -13.49 -10.53 -28.26
CA ILE A 20 -12.50 -11.27 -27.44
C ILE A 20 -11.08 -11.06 -27.97
N GLU A 21 -10.88 -11.21 -29.28
CA GLU A 21 -9.57 -11.02 -29.92
C GLU A 21 -9.10 -9.57 -29.77
N ARG A 22 -10.01 -8.59 -29.91
CA ARG A 22 -9.71 -7.17 -29.64
C ARG A 22 -9.30 -6.94 -28.19
N ARG A 23 -10.00 -7.51 -27.21
CA ARG A 23 -9.66 -7.36 -25.78
C ARG A 23 -8.30 -7.96 -25.45
N LYS A 24 -8.04 -9.19 -25.88
CA LYS A 24 -6.73 -9.83 -25.71
C LYS A 24 -5.60 -9.02 -26.34
N GLY A 25 -5.81 -8.54 -27.57
CA GLY A 25 -4.85 -7.67 -28.25
C GLY A 25 -4.64 -6.33 -27.53
N MET A 26 -5.68 -5.75 -26.91
CA MET A 26 -5.56 -4.55 -26.09
C MET A 26 -4.78 -4.82 -24.79
N ASP A 27 -5.01 -5.95 -24.13
CA ASP A 27 -4.34 -6.32 -22.88
C ASP A 27 -2.85 -6.62 -23.11
N GLU A 28 -2.51 -7.38 -24.16
CA GLU A 28 -1.13 -7.64 -24.56
C GLU A 28 -0.40 -6.35 -24.89
N ARG A 29 -1.06 -5.44 -25.63
CA ARG A 29 -0.49 -4.13 -25.94
C ARG A 29 -0.30 -3.26 -24.71
N ARG A 30 -1.26 -3.21 -23.77
CA ARG A 30 -1.09 -2.49 -22.50
C ARG A 30 0.13 -2.98 -21.72
N LEU A 31 0.33 -4.30 -21.65
CA LEU A 31 1.50 -4.87 -20.98
C LEU A 31 2.81 -4.51 -21.71
N GLU A 32 2.82 -4.50 -23.04
CA GLU A 32 3.98 -4.05 -23.81
C GLU A 32 4.25 -2.55 -23.64
N GLU A 33 3.21 -1.71 -23.63
CA GLU A 33 3.30 -0.27 -23.41
C GLU A 33 3.84 0.05 -22.02
N GLN A 34 3.35 -0.65 -20.98
CA GLN A 34 3.88 -0.53 -19.62
C GLN A 34 5.36 -0.92 -19.52
N LYS A 35 5.77 -2.02 -20.18
CA LYS A 35 7.18 -2.45 -20.20
C LYS A 35 8.06 -1.42 -20.89
N ARG A 36 7.66 -0.95 -22.07
CA ARG A 36 8.38 0.10 -22.81
C ARG A 36 8.43 1.40 -22.02
N PHE A 37 7.33 1.78 -21.36
CA PHE A 37 7.29 2.93 -20.45
C PHE A 37 8.34 2.80 -19.35
N TYR A 38 8.38 1.66 -18.66
CA TYR A 38 9.36 1.41 -17.59
C TYR A 38 10.80 1.47 -18.12
N GLU A 39 11.06 0.89 -19.30
CA GLU A 39 12.38 0.94 -19.93
C GLU A 39 12.80 2.38 -20.27
N ILE A 40 11.91 3.17 -20.88
CA ILE A 40 12.18 4.56 -21.27
C ILE A 40 12.34 5.45 -20.04
N ALA A 41 11.44 5.33 -19.05
CA ALA A 41 11.51 6.08 -17.80
C ALA A 41 12.77 5.70 -17.02
N SER A 42 13.11 4.41 -16.93
CA SER A 42 14.35 3.93 -16.30
C SER A 42 15.59 4.43 -17.03
N GLN A 43 15.59 4.46 -18.36
CA GLN A 43 16.71 4.97 -19.15
C GLN A 43 16.91 6.48 -18.91
N ARG A 44 15.83 7.27 -18.94
CA ARG A 44 15.89 8.70 -18.63
C ARG A 44 16.31 8.96 -17.18
N ALA A 45 15.81 8.17 -16.24
CA ALA A 45 16.20 8.25 -14.83
C ALA A 45 17.68 7.88 -14.62
N LYS A 46 18.21 6.88 -15.34
CA LYS A 46 19.63 6.50 -15.31
C LYS A 46 20.56 7.60 -15.82
N GLU A 47 20.15 8.36 -16.83
CA GLU A 47 20.90 9.53 -17.31
C GLU A 47 20.99 10.64 -16.24
N LEU A 48 19.99 10.73 -15.37
CA LEU A 48 19.95 11.66 -14.23
C LEU A 48 20.64 11.09 -12.98
N ASP A 49 20.79 9.77 -12.86
CA ASP A 49 21.28 9.08 -11.65
C ASP A 49 22.75 9.43 -11.30
N VAL A 50 23.58 9.72 -12.31
CA VAL A 50 24.98 10.19 -12.11
C VAL A 50 25.01 11.52 -11.34
N HIS A 51 24.05 12.41 -11.59
CA HIS A 51 23.90 13.67 -10.85
C HIS A 51 23.22 13.44 -9.49
N MET A 52 22.31 12.46 -9.39
CA MET A 52 21.63 12.11 -8.15
C MET A 52 22.56 11.49 -7.11
N GLU A 53 23.56 10.70 -7.51
CA GLU A 53 24.53 10.12 -6.56
C GLU A 53 25.31 11.21 -5.80
N ALA A 54 25.72 12.27 -6.50
CA ALA A 54 26.38 13.41 -5.89
C ALA A 54 25.47 14.16 -4.91
N PHE A 55 24.21 14.39 -5.30
CA PHE A 55 23.21 15.04 -4.45
C PHE A 55 22.88 14.20 -3.20
N ARG A 56 22.62 12.89 -3.37
CA ARG A 56 22.37 11.93 -2.26
C ARG A 56 23.52 11.95 -1.28
N ARG A 57 24.76 11.87 -1.76
CA ARG A 57 25.95 11.96 -0.92
C ARG A 57 26.00 13.27 -0.14
N LYS A 58 25.66 14.42 -0.75
CA LYS A 58 25.60 15.70 -0.01
C LYS A 58 24.51 15.72 1.05
N VAL A 59 23.31 15.20 0.76
CA VAL A 59 22.22 15.05 1.73
C VAL A 59 22.68 14.22 2.93
N ILE A 60 23.41 13.13 2.67
CA ILE A 60 23.84 12.17 3.68
C ILE A 60 25.09 12.62 4.45
N GLU A 61 26.01 13.35 3.83
CA GLU A 61 27.33 13.64 4.42
C GLU A 61 27.54 15.10 4.82
N ARG A 62 26.83 16.07 4.21
CA ARG A 62 27.20 17.49 4.26
C ARG A 62 26.00 18.45 4.29
N ASN A 63 25.01 18.22 5.16
CA ASN A 63 23.86 19.12 5.34
C ASN A 63 23.11 19.44 4.03
N GLY A 64 23.12 18.52 3.06
CA GLY A 64 22.65 18.81 1.70
C GLY A 64 21.18 19.20 1.61
N LEU A 65 20.33 18.74 2.54
CA LEU A 65 18.94 19.19 2.63
C LEU A 65 18.86 20.67 3.01
N ARG A 66 19.61 21.11 4.01
CA ARG A 66 19.65 22.52 4.39
C ARG A 66 20.23 23.40 3.29
N ASP A 67 21.24 22.93 2.57
CA ASP A 67 21.78 23.66 1.44
C ASP A 67 20.76 23.80 0.30
N LEU A 68 20.02 22.73 -0.02
CA LEU A 68 18.92 22.76 -0.99
C LEU A 68 17.83 23.77 -0.58
N PHE A 69 17.34 23.71 0.66
CA PHE A 69 16.29 24.63 1.12
C PHE A 69 16.80 26.08 1.23
N ALA A 70 18.04 26.29 1.67
CA ALA A 70 18.66 27.61 1.67
C ALA A 70 18.80 28.19 0.25
N GLU A 71 19.06 27.34 -0.73
CA GLU A 71 19.07 27.72 -2.14
C GLU A 71 17.68 28.12 -2.63
N ILE A 72 16.68 27.27 -2.36
CA ILE A 72 15.26 27.56 -2.67
C ILE A 72 14.84 28.88 -2.01
N ARG A 73 15.29 29.18 -0.78
CA ARG A 73 15.01 30.45 -0.09
C ARG A 73 15.55 31.67 -0.84
N LYS A 74 16.74 31.55 -1.43
CA LYS A 74 17.44 32.66 -2.09
C LYS A 74 16.93 32.91 -3.50
N LYS A 75 16.60 31.83 -4.22
CA LYS A 75 16.37 31.85 -5.66
C LYS A 75 14.88 31.73 -5.97
N LYS A 76 14.32 32.77 -6.57
CA LYS A 76 12.88 32.90 -6.80
C LYS A 76 12.36 32.03 -7.94
N HIS A 77 13.21 31.75 -8.93
CA HIS A 77 12.84 30.92 -10.08
C HIS A 77 13.63 29.62 -10.09
N LEU A 78 13.00 28.56 -10.61
CA LEU A 78 13.63 27.24 -10.76
C LEU A 78 14.90 27.32 -11.63
N ASP A 79 14.85 28.12 -12.69
CA ASP A 79 15.97 28.33 -13.62
C ASP A 79 17.18 29.01 -12.96
N ASP A 80 16.98 29.72 -11.86
CA ASP A 80 18.06 30.39 -11.14
C ASP A 80 18.89 29.40 -10.32
N LEU A 81 18.32 28.24 -9.96
CA LEU A 81 18.97 27.24 -9.11
C LEU A 81 20.33 26.79 -9.65
N ASP A 82 21.22 26.40 -8.75
CA ASP A 82 22.50 25.82 -9.16
C ASP A 82 22.27 24.58 -10.04
N PRO A 83 23.18 24.29 -11.01
CA PRO A 83 22.98 23.23 -11.99
C PRO A 83 22.59 21.87 -11.40
N GLU A 84 23.15 21.52 -10.25
CA GLU A 84 22.84 20.27 -9.53
C GLU A 84 21.39 20.21 -9.06
N TYR A 85 20.86 21.30 -8.50
CA TYR A 85 19.47 21.36 -8.02
C TYR A 85 18.46 21.47 -9.16
N ARG A 86 18.84 22.09 -10.30
CA ARG A 86 18.00 22.03 -11.52
C ARG A 86 17.89 20.60 -12.04
N LYS A 87 19.00 19.85 -12.06
CA LYS A 87 18.97 18.43 -12.44
C LYS A 87 18.16 17.59 -11.47
N PHE A 88 18.19 17.91 -10.18
CA PHE A 88 17.30 17.30 -9.20
C PHE A 88 15.82 17.60 -9.48
N ALA A 89 15.47 18.83 -9.82
CA ALA A 89 14.10 19.19 -10.20
C ALA A 89 13.64 18.49 -11.48
N GLU A 90 14.50 18.40 -12.51
CA GLU A 90 14.23 17.65 -13.74
C GLU A 90 13.95 16.16 -13.45
N TRP A 91 14.72 15.55 -12.54
CA TRP A 91 14.48 14.18 -12.09
C TRP A 91 13.15 14.04 -11.36
N LEU A 92 12.87 14.94 -10.40
CA LEU A 92 11.62 14.94 -9.65
C LEU A 92 10.39 15.07 -10.57
N ARG A 93 10.50 15.91 -11.61
CA ARG A 93 9.46 16.07 -12.63
C ARG A 93 9.14 14.76 -13.35
N ILE A 94 10.16 13.98 -13.74
CA ILE A 94 9.98 12.68 -14.39
C ILE A 94 9.32 11.69 -13.43
N GLU A 95 9.72 11.70 -12.16
CA GLU A 95 9.17 10.82 -11.13
C GLU A 95 7.68 11.11 -10.86
N VAL A 96 7.31 12.39 -10.77
CA VAL A 96 5.90 12.82 -10.63
C VAL A 96 5.10 12.42 -11.87
N ALA A 97 5.64 12.62 -13.07
CA ALA A 97 4.99 12.21 -14.32
C ALA A 97 4.74 10.70 -14.37
N ALA A 98 5.73 9.89 -13.98
CA ALA A 98 5.59 8.43 -13.89
C ALA A 98 4.53 8.02 -12.86
N THR A 99 4.50 8.68 -11.71
CA THR A 99 3.48 8.44 -10.68
C THR A 99 2.07 8.71 -11.22
N LEU A 100 1.86 9.83 -11.92
CA LEU A 100 0.55 10.16 -12.51
C LEU A 100 0.13 9.15 -13.59
N TYR A 101 1.07 8.70 -14.43
CA TYR A 101 0.81 7.66 -15.42
C TYR A 101 0.38 6.35 -14.77
N HIS A 102 1.12 5.88 -13.77
CA HIS A 102 0.79 4.62 -13.09
C HIS A 102 -0.56 4.69 -12.37
N LEU A 103 -0.81 5.79 -11.66
CA LEU A 103 -2.01 5.96 -10.85
C LEU A 103 -3.30 6.11 -11.68
N PHE A 104 -3.23 6.73 -12.86
CA PHE A 104 -4.42 7.11 -13.64
C PHE A 104 -4.53 6.49 -15.03
N LEU A 105 -3.52 5.74 -15.48
CA LEU A 105 -3.55 5.10 -16.80
C LEU A 105 -3.05 3.65 -16.82
N ALA A 106 -2.00 3.32 -16.07
CA ALA A 106 -1.32 2.04 -16.24
C ALA A 106 -1.98 0.89 -15.47
N GLU A 107 -2.38 1.11 -14.21
CA GLU A 107 -2.87 0.05 -13.33
C GLU A 107 -4.34 -0.34 -13.61
N ASP A 108 -4.75 -1.55 -13.23
CA ASP A 108 -6.12 -2.06 -13.49
C ASP A 108 -7.20 -1.19 -12.84
N ASN A 109 -6.92 -0.63 -11.66
CA ASN A 109 -7.80 0.29 -10.93
C ASN A 109 -7.69 1.76 -11.42
N SER A 110 -6.80 2.07 -12.37
CA SER A 110 -6.59 3.43 -12.88
C SER A 110 -7.86 4.11 -13.40
N PRO A 111 -8.76 3.44 -14.16
CA PRO A 111 -10.00 4.05 -14.61
C PRO A 111 -10.91 4.48 -13.45
N GLU A 112 -10.96 3.69 -12.38
CA GLU A 112 -11.74 4.00 -11.18
C GLU A 112 -11.14 5.20 -10.44
N LEU A 113 -9.82 5.16 -10.17
CA LEU A 113 -9.09 6.24 -9.51
C LEU A 113 -9.21 7.56 -10.29
N PHE A 114 -9.13 7.49 -11.61
CA PHE A 114 -9.30 8.66 -12.47
C PHE A 114 -10.73 9.22 -12.42
N ALA A 115 -11.75 8.34 -12.42
CA ALA A 115 -13.14 8.77 -12.27
C ALA A 115 -13.39 9.44 -10.92
N GLN A 116 -12.81 8.92 -9.84
CA GLN A 116 -12.86 9.53 -8.51
C GLN A 116 -12.18 10.90 -8.50
N PHE A 117 -10.96 11.00 -9.04
CA PHE A 117 -10.22 12.25 -9.15
C PHE A 117 -11.02 13.33 -9.88
N LYS A 118 -11.62 13.02 -11.05
CA LYS A 118 -12.48 13.95 -11.79
C LYS A 118 -13.66 14.45 -10.97
N ARG A 119 -14.35 13.55 -10.26
CA ARG A 119 -15.51 13.93 -9.44
C ARG A 119 -15.10 14.82 -8.27
N ILE A 120 -14.04 14.45 -7.55
CA ILE A 120 -13.53 15.26 -6.43
C ILE A 120 -13.13 16.65 -6.95
N HIS A 121 -12.34 16.72 -8.02
CA HIS A 121 -11.93 17.98 -8.64
C HIS A 121 -13.13 18.86 -9.02
N SER A 122 -14.19 18.26 -9.60
CA SER A 122 -15.41 18.99 -9.98
C SER A 122 -16.22 19.55 -8.81
N LEU A 123 -16.08 18.95 -7.63
CA LEU A 123 -16.81 19.35 -6.42
C LEU A 123 -16.11 20.48 -5.65
N VAL A 124 -14.78 20.60 -5.77
CA VAL A 124 -13.99 21.57 -5.02
C VAL A 124 -14.26 23.00 -5.54
N PRO A 125 -14.76 23.92 -4.71
CA PRO A 125 -15.06 25.29 -5.12
C PRO A 125 -13.80 26.16 -5.06
N TYR A 126 -12.83 25.93 -5.97
CA TYR A 126 -11.53 26.63 -5.99
C TYR A 126 -11.65 28.16 -5.94
N GLY A 127 -12.65 28.72 -6.64
CA GLY A 127 -12.91 30.16 -6.61
C GLY A 127 -13.29 30.66 -5.22
N ALA A 128 -14.22 29.98 -4.53
CA ALA A 128 -14.61 30.33 -3.18
C ALA A 128 -13.44 30.14 -2.19
N LEU A 129 -12.69 29.04 -2.33
CA LEU A 129 -11.50 28.76 -1.53
C LEU A 129 -10.45 29.87 -1.68
N LYS A 130 -10.21 30.34 -2.91
CA LYS A 130 -9.34 31.49 -3.20
C LYS A 130 -9.83 32.76 -2.50
N GLN A 131 -11.12 33.06 -2.53
CA GLN A 131 -11.65 34.26 -1.87
C GLN A 131 -11.57 34.17 -0.35
N VAL A 132 -11.84 32.99 0.23
CA VAL A 132 -11.69 32.75 1.66
C VAL A 132 -10.24 33.00 2.09
N ILE A 133 -9.26 32.42 1.40
CA ILE A 133 -7.85 32.61 1.76
C ILE A 133 -7.40 34.06 1.53
N ARG A 134 -7.91 34.72 0.47
CA ARG A 134 -7.53 36.09 0.12
C ARG A 134 -8.04 37.14 1.12
N PHE A 135 -9.27 37.00 1.59
CA PHE A 135 -9.97 38.06 2.32
C PHE A 135 -10.22 37.76 3.80
N THR A 136 -9.98 36.52 4.25
CA THR A 136 -10.13 36.16 5.66
C THR A 136 -8.85 36.49 6.44
N ASN A 137 -9.00 36.96 7.68
CA ASN A 137 -7.88 37.10 8.63
C ASN A 137 -7.17 35.73 8.76
N PRO A 138 -5.82 35.65 8.68
CA PRO A 138 -5.07 34.41 8.85
C PRO A 138 -5.57 33.53 10.00
N ALA A 139 -5.84 34.10 11.17
CA ALA A 139 -6.35 33.36 12.34
C ALA A 139 -7.71 32.68 12.11
N ALA A 140 -8.50 33.13 11.13
CA ALA A 140 -9.82 32.62 10.78
C ALA A 140 -9.87 31.93 9.40
N VAL A 141 -8.76 31.93 8.63
CA VAL A 141 -8.71 31.28 7.30
C VAL A 141 -9.05 29.81 7.42
N MET A 142 -8.44 29.12 8.38
CA MET A 142 -8.70 27.70 8.61
C MET A 142 -10.19 27.46 8.87
N THR A 143 -10.76 28.12 9.88
CA THR A 143 -12.18 27.94 10.24
C THR A 143 -13.08 28.21 9.05
N SER A 144 -12.77 29.22 8.24
CA SER A 144 -13.54 29.56 7.05
C SER A 144 -13.40 28.53 5.92
N VAL A 145 -12.23 27.93 5.75
CA VAL A 145 -12.01 26.82 4.81
C VAL A 145 -12.76 25.58 5.29
N LEU A 146 -12.68 25.23 6.57
CA LEU A 146 -13.45 24.11 7.12
C LEU A 146 -14.95 24.35 7.00
N ASP A 147 -15.44 25.55 7.32
CA ASP A 147 -16.85 25.88 7.17
C ASP A 147 -17.29 25.80 5.71
N LEU A 148 -16.44 26.15 4.74
CA LEU A 148 -16.74 25.95 3.31
C LEU A 148 -16.94 24.47 2.96
N PHE A 149 -16.12 23.58 3.52
CA PHE A 149 -16.22 22.13 3.26
C PHE A 149 -17.29 21.43 4.10
N MET A 150 -17.59 21.96 5.28
CA MET A 150 -18.52 21.39 6.26
C MET A 150 -19.92 22.02 6.21
N ALA A 151 -20.11 23.12 5.47
CA ALA A 151 -21.40 23.80 5.38
C ALA A 151 -22.49 22.86 4.88
N GLN A 152 -23.64 22.89 5.57
CA GLN A 152 -24.84 22.10 5.27
C GLN A 152 -26.02 23.03 4.98
N PRO A 153 -26.04 23.70 3.80
CA PRO A 153 -27.12 24.62 3.47
C PRO A 153 -28.45 23.86 3.43
N MET A 154 -29.45 24.34 4.18
CA MET A 154 -30.79 23.75 4.26
C MET A 154 -30.80 22.27 4.67
N GLY A 155 -29.84 21.85 5.50
CA GLY A 155 -29.71 20.46 5.95
C GLY A 155 -29.19 19.50 4.87
N ALA A 156 -28.68 20.01 3.74
CA ALA A 156 -28.01 19.19 2.74
C ALA A 156 -26.68 18.64 3.27
N LYS A 157 -26.22 17.51 2.71
CA LYS A 157 -24.90 16.96 3.00
C LYS A 157 -23.80 17.98 2.66
N SER A 158 -22.79 18.07 3.51
CA SER A 158 -21.65 18.96 3.30
C SER A 158 -20.78 18.50 2.13
N LEU A 159 -19.90 19.39 1.63
CA LEU A 159 -18.97 19.03 0.56
C LEU A 159 -18.06 17.86 0.98
N LEU A 160 -17.56 17.87 2.22
CA LEU A 160 -16.76 16.79 2.79
C LEU A 160 -17.55 15.47 2.78
N GLN A 161 -18.79 15.49 3.29
CA GLN A 161 -19.67 14.31 3.28
C GLN A 161 -19.95 13.81 1.87
N ARG A 162 -20.13 14.71 0.89
CA ARG A 162 -20.33 14.34 -0.52
C ARG A 162 -19.10 13.68 -1.11
N ILE A 163 -17.90 14.23 -0.87
CA ILE A 163 -16.63 13.64 -1.32
C ILE A 163 -16.46 12.22 -0.78
N PHE A 164 -16.65 12.02 0.53
CA PHE A 164 -16.59 10.68 1.14
C PHE A 164 -17.66 9.74 0.58
N LEU A 165 -18.89 10.23 0.41
CA LEU A 165 -19.98 9.44 -0.16
C LEU A 165 -19.67 8.98 -1.59
N TYR A 166 -19.00 9.80 -2.40
CA TYR A 166 -18.59 9.40 -3.74
C TYR A 166 -17.41 8.44 -3.73
N ALA A 167 -16.36 8.72 -2.96
CA ALA A 167 -15.16 7.88 -2.90
C ALA A 167 -15.46 6.47 -2.37
N VAL A 168 -16.38 6.37 -1.41
CA VAL A 168 -16.69 5.10 -0.72
C VAL A 168 -17.95 4.45 -1.28
N GLY A 169 -18.95 5.25 -1.65
CA GLY A 169 -20.26 4.77 -2.08
C GLY A 169 -20.24 4.02 -3.41
N ASP A 170 -19.34 4.37 -4.34
CA ASP A 170 -19.15 3.58 -5.58
C ASP A 170 -18.64 2.17 -5.25
N GLY A 171 -17.70 2.05 -4.32
CA GLY A 171 -17.25 0.76 -3.81
C GLY A 171 -18.37 -0.05 -3.14
N VAL A 172 -19.28 0.59 -2.41
CA VAL A 172 -20.46 -0.10 -1.81
C VAL A 172 -21.37 -0.67 -2.89
N LYS A 173 -21.62 0.09 -3.97
CA LYS A 173 -22.46 -0.35 -5.10
C LYS A 173 -21.82 -1.48 -5.89
N SER A 174 -20.52 -1.39 -6.18
CA SER A 174 -19.76 -2.45 -6.83
C SER A 174 -19.83 -3.76 -6.01
N LEU A 175 -19.58 -3.68 -4.70
CA LEU A 175 -19.71 -4.83 -3.80
C LEU A 175 -21.14 -5.38 -3.75
N GLN A 176 -22.17 -4.52 -3.78
CA GLN A 176 -23.57 -4.96 -3.83
C GLN A 176 -23.84 -5.80 -5.09
N GLN A 177 -23.37 -5.36 -6.26
CA GLN A 177 -23.53 -6.10 -7.52
C GLN A 177 -22.80 -7.45 -7.47
N SER A 178 -21.59 -7.50 -6.91
CA SER A 178 -20.84 -8.75 -6.72
C SER A 178 -21.56 -9.72 -5.78
N ILE A 179 -22.10 -9.21 -4.67
CA ILE A 179 -22.91 -10.00 -3.72
C ILE A 179 -24.16 -10.56 -4.39
N GLU A 180 -24.90 -9.73 -5.13
CA GLU A 180 -26.11 -10.14 -5.83
C GLU A 180 -25.81 -11.20 -6.90
N SER A 181 -24.77 -10.98 -7.71
CA SER A 181 -24.34 -11.93 -8.73
C SER A 181 -23.93 -13.27 -8.13
N LEU A 182 -23.13 -13.27 -7.06
CA LEU A 182 -22.67 -14.50 -6.41
C LEU A 182 -23.82 -15.23 -5.70
N THR A 183 -24.70 -14.50 -5.01
CA THR A 183 -25.87 -15.06 -4.33
C THR A 183 -26.83 -15.69 -5.34
N ALA A 184 -27.09 -15.03 -6.47
CA ALA A 184 -27.92 -15.57 -7.54
C ALA A 184 -27.33 -16.88 -8.09
N ARG A 185 -26.01 -16.94 -8.30
CA ARG A 185 -25.31 -18.18 -8.72
C ARG A 185 -25.31 -19.28 -7.67
N LEU A 186 -25.39 -18.96 -6.38
CA LEU A 186 -25.44 -19.96 -5.30
C LEU A 186 -26.84 -20.56 -5.12
N VAL A 187 -27.88 -19.76 -5.36
CA VAL A 187 -29.29 -20.11 -5.12
C VAL A 187 -30.01 -20.58 -6.39
N SER A 188 -29.39 -20.46 -7.57
CA SER A 188 -29.94 -20.93 -8.85
C SER A 188 -30.41 -22.39 -8.77
N GLU A 189 -31.62 -22.66 -9.25
CA GLU A 189 -32.25 -23.99 -9.25
C GLU A 189 -31.44 -25.04 -10.03
N GLU A 190 -30.64 -24.59 -11.01
CA GLU A 190 -29.75 -25.43 -11.81
C GLU A 190 -28.59 -26.04 -10.99
N LYS A 191 -28.22 -25.44 -9.86
CA LYS A 191 -27.21 -26.01 -8.96
C LYS A 191 -27.86 -26.96 -7.96
N GLN A 192 -27.24 -28.12 -7.76
CA GLN A 192 -27.67 -29.10 -6.74
C GLN A 192 -27.79 -28.43 -5.36
N GLY A 193 -29.02 -28.36 -4.85
CA GLY A 193 -29.32 -27.79 -3.53
C GLY A 193 -29.46 -26.28 -3.46
N GLY A 194 -29.90 -25.59 -4.52
CA GLY A 194 -30.12 -24.13 -4.54
C GLY A 194 -30.97 -23.60 -3.36
N GLU A 195 -32.06 -24.28 -3.01
CA GLU A 195 -32.88 -23.93 -1.83
C GLU A 195 -32.10 -24.12 -0.51
N LYS A 196 -31.32 -25.19 -0.39
CA LYS A 196 -30.44 -25.41 0.78
C LYS A 196 -29.35 -24.34 0.87
N ASN A 197 -28.84 -23.85 -0.25
CA ASN A 197 -27.81 -22.81 -0.29
C ASN A 197 -28.37 -21.43 0.10
N ARG A 198 -29.66 -21.17 -0.13
CA ARG A 198 -30.33 -19.92 0.27
C ARG A 198 -30.20 -19.70 1.79
N VAL A 199 -30.45 -20.74 2.57
CA VAL A 199 -30.36 -20.71 4.04
C VAL A 199 -28.94 -20.39 4.50
N LEU A 200 -27.92 -20.97 3.84
CA LEU A 200 -26.51 -20.68 4.13
C LEU A 200 -26.15 -19.20 3.82
N CYS A 201 -26.61 -18.68 2.68
CA CYS A 201 -26.37 -17.29 2.30
C CYS A 201 -27.02 -16.30 3.26
N GLU A 202 -28.26 -16.59 3.68
CA GLU A 202 -29.00 -15.77 4.64
C GLU A 202 -28.33 -15.74 6.01
N LYS A 203 -27.87 -16.91 6.50
CA LYS A 203 -27.12 -16.99 7.76
C LYS A 203 -25.82 -16.18 7.73
N ILE A 204 -25.05 -16.24 6.63
CA ILE A 204 -23.83 -15.45 6.45
C ILE A 204 -24.14 -13.94 6.47
N ARG A 205 -25.21 -13.52 5.79
CA ARG A 205 -25.67 -12.13 5.81
C ARG A 205 -26.03 -11.70 7.24
N ASN A 206 -26.83 -12.50 7.94
CA ASN A 206 -27.30 -12.18 9.29
C ASN A 206 -26.16 -12.12 10.31
N TYR A 207 -25.17 -13.00 10.22
CA TYR A 207 -23.95 -12.87 11.01
C TYR A 207 -23.23 -11.56 10.73
N THR A 208 -23.08 -11.18 9.46
CA THR A 208 -22.27 -10.02 9.10
C THR A 208 -22.89 -8.73 9.63
N TYR A 209 -24.21 -8.59 9.50
CA TYR A 209 -25.00 -7.44 9.95
C TYR A 209 -25.53 -7.59 11.40
N GLY A 210 -25.20 -8.69 12.07
CA GLY A 210 -25.62 -8.98 13.43
C GLY A 210 -24.77 -8.26 14.49
N PRO A 211 -25.14 -8.43 15.78
CA PRO A 211 -24.46 -7.80 16.90
C PRO A 211 -22.96 -8.16 17.00
N ASP A 212 -22.14 -7.20 17.42
CA ASP A 212 -20.69 -7.39 17.59
C ASP A 212 -20.35 -8.47 18.63
N GLU A 213 -21.13 -8.56 19.71
CA GLU A 213 -20.95 -9.57 20.77
C GLU A 213 -21.04 -10.99 20.20
N VAL A 214 -22.04 -11.27 19.36
CA VAL A 214 -22.21 -12.57 18.70
C VAL A 214 -21.06 -12.85 17.73
N LYS A 215 -20.66 -11.85 16.94
CA LYS A 215 -19.53 -12.00 16.00
C LYS A 215 -18.23 -12.31 16.73
N GLN A 216 -17.99 -11.66 17.86
CA GLN A 216 -16.77 -11.83 18.66
C GLN A 216 -16.75 -13.19 19.35
N LYS A 217 -17.88 -13.64 19.91
CA LYS A 217 -18.03 -14.97 20.49
C LYS A 217 -17.67 -16.08 19.49
N ILE A 218 -18.27 -16.05 18.30
CA ILE A 218 -18.00 -17.04 17.24
C ILE A 218 -16.53 -16.99 16.78
N ARG A 219 -15.94 -15.79 16.70
CA ARG A 219 -14.51 -15.63 16.38
C ARG A 219 -13.60 -16.24 17.45
N SER A 220 -13.89 -16.00 18.73
CA SER A 220 -13.12 -16.61 19.82
C SER A 220 -13.20 -18.13 19.82
N GLU A 221 -14.41 -18.69 19.61
CA GLU A 221 -14.62 -20.14 19.53
C GLU A 221 -13.86 -20.76 18.35
N ALA A 222 -13.87 -20.12 17.18
CA ALA A 222 -13.11 -20.56 16.01
C ALA A 222 -11.60 -20.61 16.27
N VAL A 223 -11.06 -19.62 16.99
CA VAL A 223 -9.64 -19.58 17.35
C VAL A 223 -9.30 -20.65 18.38
N GLU A 224 -10.09 -20.78 19.45
CA GLU A 224 -9.87 -21.75 20.53
C GLU A 224 -9.90 -23.19 20.00
N GLU A 225 -10.88 -23.49 19.15
CA GLU A 225 -11.08 -24.82 18.56
C GLU A 225 -10.27 -25.04 17.27
N LYS A 226 -9.47 -24.05 16.83
CA LYS A 226 -8.66 -24.11 15.60
C LYS A 226 -9.46 -24.55 14.37
N THR A 227 -10.67 -24.03 14.24
CA THR A 227 -11.61 -24.36 13.15
C THR A 227 -11.83 -23.12 12.28
N ASP A 228 -12.12 -23.29 10.98
CA ASP A 228 -12.41 -22.15 10.10
C ASP A 228 -13.66 -21.38 10.59
N LEU A 229 -13.56 -20.05 10.57
CA LEU A 229 -14.60 -19.13 11.02
C LEU A 229 -15.96 -19.41 10.37
N LEU A 230 -15.99 -19.72 9.07
CA LEU A 230 -17.23 -19.99 8.35
C LEU A 230 -17.87 -21.31 8.81
N VAL A 231 -17.08 -22.34 9.17
CA VAL A 231 -17.63 -23.56 9.76
C VAL A 231 -18.31 -23.24 11.09
N LYS A 232 -17.63 -22.51 11.97
CA LYS A 232 -18.17 -22.16 13.30
C LYS A 232 -19.40 -21.27 13.21
N LEU A 233 -19.37 -20.30 12.30
CA LEU A 233 -20.52 -19.48 11.96
C LEU A 233 -21.73 -20.36 11.56
N LEU A 234 -21.56 -21.30 10.63
CA LEU A 234 -22.68 -22.11 10.15
C LEU A 234 -23.21 -23.06 11.25
N GLN A 235 -22.36 -23.51 12.17
CA GLN A 235 -22.73 -24.33 13.32
C GLN A 235 -23.43 -23.56 14.45
N SER A 236 -23.18 -22.25 14.57
CA SER A 236 -23.69 -21.45 15.68
C SER A 236 -25.22 -21.33 15.67
N GLU A 237 -25.84 -21.55 16.83
CA GLU A 237 -27.27 -21.32 17.08
C GLU A 237 -27.56 -19.82 17.36
N ASP A 238 -26.54 -19.01 17.64
CA ASP A 238 -26.69 -17.57 17.95
C ASP A 238 -27.00 -16.71 16.71
N VAL A 239 -27.04 -17.31 15.52
CA VAL A 239 -27.29 -16.62 14.24
C VAL A 239 -28.40 -17.33 13.48
N GLU A 240 -29.50 -16.62 13.26
CA GLU A 240 -30.60 -17.09 12.43
C GLU A 240 -30.24 -17.09 10.93
N PRO A 241 -30.80 -18.00 10.13
CA PRO A 241 -31.61 -19.14 10.52
C PRO A 241 -30.77 -20.26 11.19
N GLU A 242 -31.39 -20.99 12.12
CA GLU A 242 -30.82 -22.24 12.64
C GLU A 242 -30.71 -23.27 11.52
N LEU A 243 -29.55 -23.94 11.43
CA LEU A 243 -29.31 -24.97 10.42
C LEU A 243 -29.70 -26.34 10.98
N SER A 244 -30.31 -27.17 10.14
CA SER A 244 -30.56 -28.57 10.50
C SER A 244 -29.24 -29.35 10.58
N PRO A 245 -29.20 -30.48 11.31
CA PRO A 245 -28.01 -31.33 11.36
C PRO A 245 -27.51 -31.78 9.97
N ASP A 246 -28.41 -32.00 9.00
CA ASP A 246 -28.07 -32.31 7.60
C ASP A 246 -27.34 -31.14 6.92
N GLN A 247 -27.81 -29.91 7.14
CA GLN A 247 -27.20 -28.70 6.58
C GLN A 247 -25.83 -28.42 7.19
N ILE A 248 -25.68 -28.62 8.50
CA ILE A 248 -24.39 -28.49 9.20
C ILE A 248 -23.41 -29.55 8.68
N GLY A 249 -23.84 -30.82 8.57
CA GLY A 249 -23.03 -31.90 8.02
C GLY A 249 -22.59 -31.62 6.58
N ARG A 250 -23.49 -31.11 5.73
CA ARG A 250 -23.16 -30.70 4.35
C ARG A 250 -22.13 -29.57 4.31
N ALA A 251 -22.29 -28.54 5.15
CA ALA A 251 -21.34 -27.43 5.21
C ALA A 251 -19.96 -27.89 5.70
N PHE A 252 -19.92 -28.79 6.68
CA PHE A 252 -18.67 -29.38 7.17
C PHE A 252 -17.99 -30.26 6.11
N ASN A 253 -18.74 -31.08 5.38
CA ASN A 253 -18.19 -31.87 4.27
C ASN A 253 -17.66 -30.97 3.14
N ALA A 254 -18.34 -29.87 2.85
CA ALA A 254 -17.90 -28.85 1.91
C ALA A 254 -16.58 -28.18 2.35
N TYR A 255 -16.44 -27.90 3.65
CA TYR A 255 -15.18 -27.43 4.23
C TYR A 255 -14.05 -28.45 4.06
N VAL A 256 -14.29 -29.72 4.40
CA VAL A 256 -13.28 -30.78 4.27
C VAL A 256 -12.86 -30.94 2.80
N ALA A 257 -13.81 -30.93 1.87
CA ALA A 257 -13.53 -30.96 0.44
C ALA A 257 -12.75 -29.73 -0.04
N TRP A 258 -13.04 -28.55 0.50
CA TRP A 258 -12.30 -27.32 0.19
C TRP A 258 -10.88 -27.35 0.74
N ASP A 259 -10.68 -27.79 1.98
CA ASP A 259 -9.34 -27.88 2.56
C ASP A 259 -8.50 -28.94 1.84
N ASP A 260 -9.09 -30.09 1.48
CA ASP A 260 -8.44 -31.08 0.63
C ASP A 260 -8.10 -30.51 -0.75
N ALA A 261 -9.06 -29.86 -1.43
CA ALA A 261 -8.83 -29.24 -2.72
C ALA A 261 -7.72 -28.17 -2.66
N VAL A 262 -7.62 -27.40 -1.59
CA VAL A 262 -6.58 -26.37 -1.46
C VAL A 262 -5.21 -26.97 -1.10
N THR A 263 -5.17 -28.08 -0.36
CA THR A 263 -3.92 -28.73 0.07
C THR A 263 -3.36 -29.71 -0.96
N ASN A 264 -4.20 -30.38 -1.72
CA ASN A 264 -3.84 -31.40 -2.69
C ASN A 264 -4.03 -30.90 -4.14
N VAL A 265 -3.06 -31.20 -5.01
CA VAL A 265 -3.02 -30.73 -6.41
C VAL A 265 -3.86 -31.62 -7.34
N ASN A 266 -4.25 -32.82 -6.89
CA ASN A 266 -5.09 -33.73 -7.65
C ASN A 266 -6.50 -33.14 -7.85
N GLU A 267 -7.24 -33.63 -8.85
CA GLU A 267 -8.66 -33.29 -8.99
C GLU A 267 -9.40 -33.71 -7.72
N PRO A 268 -10.00 -32.78 -6.97
CA PRO A 268 -10.69 -33.12 -5.73
C PRO A 268 -11.87 -34.03 -6.06
N GLU A 269 -11.97 -35.18 -5.40
CA GLU A 269 -13.07 -36.14 -5.57
C GLU A 269 -14.45 -35.49 -5.33
N MET A 270 -14.48 -34.37 -4.59
CA MET A 270 -15.68 -33.58 -4.27
C MET A 270 -15.57 -32.11 -4.69
N ARG A 271 -15.18 -31.85 -5.96
CA ARG A 271 -15.03 -30.48 -6.51
C ARG A 271 -16.23 -29.56 -6.25
N ASP A 272 -17.46 -30.04 -6.45
CA ASP A 272 -18.67 -29.22 -6.25
C ASP A 272 -18.84 -28.77 -4.79
N ALA A 273 -18.45 -29.62 -3.83
CA ALA A 273 -18.52 -29.30 -2.40
C ALA A 273 -17.41 -28.29 -2.03
N ALA A 274 -16.21 -28.45 -2.58
CA ALA A 274 -15.11 -27.51 -2.41
C ALA A 274 -15.46 -26.12 -2.98
N GLU A 275 -16.06 -26.08 -4.18
CA GLU A 275 -16.51 -24.84 -4.84
C GLU A 275 -17.62 -24.15 -4.05
N LEU A 276 -18.58 -24.90 -3.50
CA LEU A 276 -19.62 -24.36 -2.63
C LEU A 276 -19.00 -23.62 -1.43
N TYR A 277 -18.08 -24.28 -0.72
CA TYR A 277 -17.46 -23.66 0.46
C TYR A 277 -16.62 -22.43 0.09
N ALA A 278 -15.87 -22.50 -1.01
CA ALA A 278 -15.11 -21.37 -1.53
C ALA A 278 -16.00 -20.16 -1.84
N GLN A 279 -17.16 -20.39 -2.49
CA GLN A 279 -18.15 -19.35 -2.80
C GLN A 279 -18.81 -18.77 -1.55
N LEU A 280 -19.13 -19.59 -0.54
CA LEU A 280 -19.67 -19.12 0.74
C LEU A 280 -18.64 -18.27 1.51
N LYS A 281 -17.36 -18.66 1.46
CA LYS A 281 -16.26 -17.88 2.04
C LYS A 281 -16.09 -16.54 1.32
N GLN A 282 -16.22 -16.53 -0.01
CA GLN A 282 -16.22 -15.29 -0.77
C GLN A 282 -17.40 -14.39 -0.42
N LEU A 283 -18.58 -14.96 -0.25
CA LEU A 283 -19.77 -14.23 0.15
C LEU A 283 -19.60 -13.57 1.53
N LEU A 284 -19.01 -14.28 2.50
CA LEU A 284 -18.68 -13.71 3.82
C LEU A 284 -17.71 -12.51 3.71
N LYS A 285 -16.66 -12.62 2.88
CA LYS A 285 -15.73 -11.52 2.63
C LYS A 285 -16.44 -10.31 2.02
N LEU A 286 -17.24 -10.53 0.98
CA LEU A 286 -17.96 -9.46 0.28
C LEU A 286 -18.94 -8.73 1.21
N TYR A 287 -19.73 -9.47 2.00
CA TYR A 287 -20.62 -8.85 2.99
C TYR A 287 -19.84 -8.07 4.04
N THR A 288 -18.72 -8.60 4.54
CA THR A 288 -17.90 -7.93 5.56
C THR A 288 -17.35 -6.62 5.02
N ARG A 289 -16.75 -6.63 3.82
CA ARG A 289 -16.23 -5.42 3.18
C ARG A 289 -17.31 -4.40 2.88
N GLN A 290 -18.49 -4.86 2.44
CA GLN A 290 -19.60 -3.96 2.19
C GLN A 290 -20.08 -3.29 3.48
N ARG A 291 -20.24 -4.07 4.55
CA ARG A 291 -20.61 -3.55 5.87
C ARG A 291 -19.59 -2.53 6.36
N ASP A 292 -18.30 -2.84 6.29
CA ASP A 292 -17.24 -1.95 6.77
C ASP A 292 -17.22 -0.62 5.99
N LYS A 293 -17.41 -0.67 4.66
CA LYS A 293 -17.59 0.55 3.85
C LYS A 293 -18.86 1.34 4.21
N LYS A 294 -19.96 0.66 4.52
CA LYS A 294 -21.21 1.32 4.98
C LYS A 294 -21.03 1.97 6.36
N MET A 295 -20.39 1.28 7.31
CA MET A 295 -20.07 1.82 8.62
C MET A 295 -19.15 3.04 8.52
N MET A 296 -18.17 3.03 7.60
CA MET A 296 -17.34 4.20 7.34
C MET A 296 -18.16 5.39 6.82
N LEU A 297 -19.16 5.15 5.97
CA LEU A 297 -20.08 6.19 5.50
C LEU A 297 -20.93 6.74 6.65
N GLU A 298 -21.49 5.87 7.49
CA GLU A 298 -22.29 6.24 8.67
C GLU A 298 -21.44 7.09 9.63
N MET A 299 -20.20 6.68 9.89
CA MET A 299 -19.27 7.43 10.74
C MET A 299 -19.03 8.85 10.22
N VAL A 300 -18.89 9.05 8.89
CA VAL A 300 -18.71 10.38 8.29
C VAL A 300 -19.99 11.25 8.36
N GLU A 301 -21.16 10.62 8.49
CA GLU A 301 -22.43 11.32 8.71
C GLU A 301 -22.62 11.76 10.17
N GLU A 302 -21.88 11.18 11.12
CA GLU A 302 -21.96 11.55 12.53
C GLU A 302 -21.38 12.96 12.80
N PRO A 303 -22.12 13.81 13.55
CA PRO A 303 -21.64 15.15 13.92
C PRO A 303 -20.33 15.16 14.71
N ASN A 304 -20.09 14.13 15.53
CA ASN A 304 -18.88 14.02 16.36
C ASN A 304 -17.64 13.73 15.50
N THR A 305 -17.76 12.89 14.48
CA THR A 305 -16.69 12.61 13.53
C THR A 305 -16.27 13.88 12.80
N LEU A 306 -17.24 14.68 12.34
CA LEU A 306 -16.98 15.97 11.71
C LEU A 306 -16.25 16.94 12.65
N ARG A 307 -16.60 16.94 13.94
CA ARG A 307 -15.92 17.75 14.96
C ARG A 307 -14.48 17.27 15.20
N LEU A 308 -14.27 15.96 15.29
CA LEU A 308 -12.94 15.36 15.41
C LEU A 308 -12.07 15.70 14.20
N PHE A 309 -12.62 15.62 12.99
CA PHE A 309 -11.92 16.07 11.78
C PHE A 309 -11.52 17.54 11.89
N ARG A 310 -12.43 18.43 12.31
CA ARG A 310 -12.11 19.84 12.52
C ARG A 310 -10.96 20.03 13.51
N ASP A 311 -11.00 19.36 14.66
CA ASP A 311 -9.97 19.47 15.70
C ASP A 311 -8.62 18.94 15.17
N LEU A 312 -8.62 17.79 14.50
CA LEU A 312 -7.43 17.19 13.87
C LEU A 312 -6.83 18.11 12.79
N PHE A 313 -7.67 18.62 11.87
CA PHE A 313 -7.24 19.56 10.83
C PHE A 313 -6.68 20.84 11.44
N THR A 314 -7.21 21.33 12.57
CA THR A 314 -6.69 22.51 13.28
C THR A 314 -5.24 22.32 13.70
N ILE A 315 -4.95 21.18 14.33
CA ILE A 315 -3.60 20.87 14.85
C ILE A 315 -2.57 20.86 13.71
N PHE A 316 -2.90 20.26 12.57
CA PHE A 316 -1.98 20.17 11.44
C PHE A 316 -1.86 21.47 10.62
N TYR A 317 -2.92 22.28 10.54
CA TYR A 317 -2.92 23.50 9.75
C TYR A 317 -2.45 24.74 10.51
N GLU A 318 -2.44 24.76 11.84
CA GLU A 318 -2.00 25.92 12.63
C GLU A 318 -0.60 26.44 12.21
N PRO A 319 0.42 25.58 11.94
CA PRO A 319 1.70 26.05 11.43
C PRO A 319 1.62 26.66 10.03
N LEU A 320 0.77 26.14 9.15
CA LEU A 320 0.60 26.61 7.76
C LEU A 320 -0.17 27.94 7.69
N VAL A 321 -1.19 28.11 8.53
CA VAL A 321 -1.97 29.36 8.73
C VAL A 321 -1.07 30.59 8.90
N ARG A 322 0.05 30.41 9.59
CA ARG A 322 0.99 31.50 9.89
C ARG A 322 1.82 31.92 8.67
N VAL A 323 1.94 31.06 7.66
CA VAL A 323 2.70 31.29 6.40
C VAL A 323 1.80 31.87 5.30
N TYR A 324 0.50 31.53 5.30
CA TYR A 324 -0.47 31.98 4.28
C TYR A 324 -0.69 33.51 4.22
N LYS A 325 -0.32 34.27 5.26
CA LYS A 325 -0.51 35.74 5.29
C LYS A 325 0.44 36.49 4.34
N SER A 326 1.67 36.01 4.23
CA SER A 326 2.77 36.76 3.63
C SER A 326 3.17 36.22 2.26
N ALA A 327 2.94 34.92 2.03
CA ALA A 327 3.05 34.31 0.72
C ALA A 327 1.76 34.57 -0.07
N ASN A 328 1.86 34.84 -1.37
CA ASN A 328 0.71 35.05 -2.26
C ASN A 328 -0.07 33.75 -2.55
N VAL A 329 -0.27 32.90 -1.53
CA VAL A 329 -0.66 31.48 -1.63
C VAL A 329 -2.11 31.29 -2.07
N TYR A 330 -2.96 32.32 -1.96
CA TYR A 330 -4.32 32.23 -2.49
C TYR A 330 -4.31 32.02 -4.02
N ASN A 331 -3.25 32.44 -4.73
CA ASN A 331 -3.08 32.14 -6.14
C ASN A 331 -2.67 30.67 -6.37
N SER A 332 -1.97 30.04 -5.44
CA SER A 332 -1.59 28.62 -5.52
C SER A 332 -2.80 27.68 -5.56
N VAL A 333 -3.95 28.10 -5.01
CA VAL A 333 -5.22 27.39 -5.16
C VAL A 333 -5.67 27.35 -6.62
N THR A 334 -5.54 28.47 -7.34
CA THR A 334 -5.85 28.52 -8.77
C THR A 334 -4.80 27.84 -9.62
N ASP A 335 -3.53 27.94 -9.25
CA ASP A 335 -2.43 27.27 -9.94
C ASP A 335 -2.63 25.73 -9.86
N PHE A 336 -2.95 25.20 -8.67
CA PHE A 336 -3.32 23.79 -8.49
C PHE A 336 -4.59 23.40 -9.26
N ALA A 337 -5.62 24.25 -9.28
CA ALA A 337 -6.83 23.98 -10.04
C ALA A 337 -6.54 23.86 -11.55
N SER A 338 -5.69 24.74 -12.09
CA SER A 338 -5.21 24.67 -13.47
C SER A 338 -4.42 23.39 -13.74
N PHE A 339 -3.49 23.03 -12.86
CA PHE A 339 -2.75 21.76 -12.96
C PHE A 339 -3.69 20.55 -12.98
N ALA A 340 -4.64 20.47 -12.04
CA ALA A 340 -5.57 19.36 -11.96
C ALA A 340 -6.49 19.28 -13.21
N SER A 341 -6.97 20.41 -13.71
CA SER A 341 -7.74 20.48 -14.96
C SER A 341 -6.94 20.02 -16.17
N ASP A 342 -5.67 20.42 -16.26
CA ASP A 342 -4.75 20.04 -17.34
C ASP A 342 -4.34 18.56 -17.26
N ALA A 343 -4.14 18.05 -16.04
CA ALA A 343 -3.91 16.63 -15.77
C ALA A 343 -5.10 15.79 -16.25
N ILE A 344 -6.32 16.20 -15.91
CA ILE A 344 -7.55 15.54 -16.40
C ILE A 344 -7.57 15.51 -17.93
N GLN A 345 -7.31 16.64 -18.58
CA GLN A 345 -7.30 16.70 -20.05
C GLN A 345 -6.21 15.82 -20.67
N THR A 346 -5.03 15.79 -20.06
CA THR A 346 -3.88 14.97 -20.51
C THR A 346 -4.22 13.49 -20.40
N ILE A 347 -4.78 13.06 -19.26
CA ILE A 347 -5.20 11.68 -19.04
C ILE A 347 -6.36 11.29 -19.98
N GLU A 348 -7.37 12.15 -20.17
CA GLU A 348 -8.45 11.85 -21.12
C GLU A 348 -7.96 11.74 -22.56
N LYS A 349 -7.00 12.57 -22.97
CA LYS A 349 -6.37 12.46 -24.29
C LYS A 349 -5.60 11.16 -24.41
N ALA A 350 -4.83 10.77 -23.39
CA ALA A 350 -4.10 9.51 -23.37
C ALA A 350 -5.04 8.29 -23.41
N GLN A 351 -6.18 8.34 -22.71
CA GLN A 351 -7.20 7.28 -22.75
C GLN A 351 -7.97 7.20 -24.08
N ARG A 352 -8.13 8.34 -24.78
CA ARG A 352 -8.83 8.42 -26.08
C ARG A 352 -7.93 8.21 -27.28
N ALA A 353 -6.63 8.44 -27.13
CA ALA A 353 -5.66 8.15 -28.17
C ALA A 353 -5.76 6.65 -28.48
N ASP A 354 -5.94 6.32 -29.76
CA ASP A 354 -6.08 4.94 -30.22
C ASP A 354 -4.87 4.11 -29.75
N VAL A 355 -5.03 2.79 -29.64
CA VAL A 355 -4.06 1.79 -29.09
C VAL A 355 -2.80 1.62 -29.98
N SER A 356 -2.45 2.67 -30.72
CA SER A 356 -1.32 2.86 -31.61
C SER A 356 -0.51 4.12 -31.25
N ALA A 357 -0.87 4.85 -30.19
CA ALA A 357 -0.08 5.98 -29.71
C ALA A 357 1.30 5.46 -29.28
N ASP A 358 2.36 6.07 -29.82
CA ASP A 358 3.73 5.75 -29.44
C ASP A 358 3.89 5.93 -27.92
N PRO A 359 4.31 4.89 -27.16
CA PRO A 359 4.51 5.00 -25.71
C PRO A 359 5.38 6.20 -25.33
N ASN A 360 6.34 6.57 -26.18
CA ASN A 360 7.16 7.77 -25.97
C ASN A 360 6.34 9.04 -25.95
N GLN A 361 5.32 9.16 -26.81
CA GLN A 361 4.44 10.34 -26.87
C GLN A 361 3.54 10.41 -25.64
N THR A 362 3.03 9.27 -25.17
CA THR A 362 2.25 9.22 -23.93
C THR A 362 3.12 9.63 -22.75
N VAL A 363 4.31 9.04 -22.56
CA VAL A 363 5.27 9.43 -21.51
C VAL A 363 5.57 10.92 -21.58
N GLN A 364 5.89 11.43 -22.78
CA GLN A 364 6.24 12.82 -22.98
C GLN A 364 5.07 13.74 -22.61
N SER A 365 3.82 13.37 -22.90
CA SER A 365 2.66 14.18 -22.54
C SER A 365 2.51 14.37 -21.02
N PHE A 366 2.86 13.38 -20.20
CA PHE A 366 2.87 13.50 -18.74
C PHE A 366 4.06 14.34 -18.24
N ILE A 367 5.23 14.21 -18.86
CA ILE A 367 6.40 15.05 -18.54
C ILE A 367 6.10 16.51 -18.89
N ASP A 368 5.54 16.77 -20.07
CA ASP A 368 5.15 18.10 -20.54
C ASP A 368 4.04 18.71 -19.67
N LEU A 369 3.14 17.89 -19.12
CA LEU A 369 2.20 18.32 -18.09
C LEU A 369 2.94 18.81 -16.85
N CYS A 370 3.86 18.01 -16.29
CA CYS A 370 4.61 18.43 -15.11
C CYS A 370 5.48 19.66 -15.38
N GLU A 371 6.14 19.74 -16.54
CA GLU A 371 6.94 20.89 -16.97
C GLU A 371 6.13 22.19 -17.04
N ARG A 372 4.90 22.15 -17.55
CA ARG A 372 4.03 23.34 -17.64
C ARG A 372 3.67 23.93 -16.27
N HIS A 373 3.65 23.12 -15.22
CA HIS A 373 3.20 23.52 -13.87
C HIS A 373 4.32 23.51 -12.81
N GLU A 374 5.54 23.09 -13.15
CA GLU A 374 6.64 23.00 -12.18
C GLU A 374 7.07 24.37 -11.64
N ALA A 375 6.99 25.41 -12.47
CA ALA A 375 7.28 26.78 -12.05
C ALA A 375 6.28 27.28 -11.00
N ASP A 376 5.00 26.93 -11.12
CA ASP A 376 3.96 27.31 -10.15
C ASP A 376 4.13 26.55 -8.83
N LEU A 377 4.46 25.26 -8.89
CA LEU A 377 4.82 24.46 -7.71
C LEU A 377 6.07 25.02 -7.02
N TYR A 378 7.12 25.31 -7.78
CA TYR A 378 8.35 25.90 -7.25
C TYR A 378 8.08 27.24 -6.57
N LYS A 379 7.31 28.12 -7.23
CA LYS A 379 6.90 29.40 -6.68
C LYS A 379 6.12 29.23 -5.37
N PHE A 380 5.21 28.25 -5.28
CA PHE A 380 4.52 27.94 -4.03
C PHE A 380 5.49 27.54 -2.92
N ILE A 381 6.42 26.62 -3.20
CA ILE A 381 7.42 26.16 -2.24
C ILE A 381 8.32 27.33 -1.78
N HIS A 382 8.82 28.13 -2.73
CA HIS A 382 9.65 29.32 -2.46
C HIS A 382 8.92 30.32 -1.56
N GLU A 383 7.70 30.70 -1.94
CA GLU A 383 6.88 31.66 -1.19
C GLU A 383 6.58 31.16 0.22
N VAL A 384 6.19 29.89 0.36
CA VAL A 384 5.98 29.26 1.67
C VAL A 384 7.25 29.27 2.52
N HIS A 385 8.41 29.05 1.91
CA HIS A 385 9.68 28.99 2.63
C HIS A 385 10.21 30.37 3.06
N ILE A 386 10.14 31.41 2.22
CA ILE A 386 10.60 32.77 2.58
C ILE A 386 9.71 33.43 3.65
N HIS A 387 8.47 32.96 3.76
CA HIS A 387 7.44 33.50 4.64
C HIS A 387 7.17 32.62 5.87
N ASP A 388 7.97 31.59 6.06
CA ASP A 388 7.90 30.77 7.25
C ASP A 388 8.42 31.54 8.48
N ASN A 389 7.96 31.15 9.66
CA ASN A 389 8.51 31.64 10.94
C ASN A 389 9.55 30.66 11.49
N GLY A 390 10.43 30.13 10.62
CA GLY A 390 11.40 29.09 10.95
C GLY A 390 10.79 27.71 11.17
N LEU A 391 9.64 27.42 10.55
CA LEU A 391 9.02 26.10 10.59
C LEU A 391 9.85 25.10 9.79
N PHE A 392 10.22 25.47 8.57
CA PHE A 392 11.09 24.65 7.72
C PHE A 392 12.47 24.55 8.34
N ASP A 393 13.02 25.64 8.90
CA ASP A 393 14.31 25.58 9.59
C ASP A 393 14.29 24.59 10.76
N LYS A 394 13.21 24.54 11.55
CA LYS A 394 13.02 23.55 12.63
C LYS A 394 12.81 22.13 12.12
N LEU A 395 12.01 21.96 11.07
CA LEU A 395 11.78 20.65 10.46
C LEU A 395 13.09 20.09 9.88
N MET A 396 13.85 20.93 9.19
CA MET A 396 15.15 20.57 8.64
C MET A 396 16.12 20.26 9.77
N PHE A 397 16.19 21.09 10.82
CA PHE A 397 17.01 20.79 11.99
C PHE A 397 16.64 19.46 12.65
N TRP A 398 15.35 19.13 12.71
CA TRP A 398 14.88 17.85 13.24
C TRP A 398 15.29 16.67 12.36
N ILE A 399 15.08 16.76 11.04
CA ILE A 399 15.53 15.73 10.08
C ILE A 399 17.05 15.60 10.10
N GLU A 400 17.78 16.72 10.09
CA GLU A 400 19.24 16.74 10.22
C GLU A 400 19.69 16.15 11.55
N GLY A 401 18.98 16.39 12.65
CA GLY A 401 19.28 15.77 13.94
C GLY A 401 19.16 14.25 13.89
N ILE A 402 18.18 13.72 13.14
CA ILE A 402 18.09 12.27 12.88
C ILE A 402 19.28 11.80 12.04
N LEU A 403 19.60 12.50 10.95
CA LEU A 403 20.72 12.14 10.06
C LEU A 403 22.07 12.21 10.77
N ASP A 404 22.29 13.22 11.59
CA ASP A 404 23.48 13.43 12.39
C ASP A 404 23.59 12.36 13.48
N PHE A 405 22.49 12.04 14.17
CA PHE A 405 22.45 10.93 15.11
C PHE A 405 22.79 9.59 14.44
N LEU A 406 22.27 9.33 13.24
CA LEU A 406 22.60 8.12 12.47
C LEU A 406 24.07 8.10 12.04
N ARG A 407 24.66 9.26 11.70
CA ARG A 407 26.06 9.37 11.24
C ARG A 407 27.07 9.29 12.38
N ASN A 408 26.82 10.02 13.45
CA ASN A 408 27.79 10.33 14.49
C ASN A 408 27.43 9.69 15.85
N GLY A 409 26.21 9.19 16.00
CA GLY A 409 25.70 8.69 17.27
C GLY A 409 25.21 9.83 18.19
N PRO A 410 25.04 9.56 19.49
CA PRO A 410 24.50 10.53 20.44
C PRO A 410 25.42 11.75 20.64
N PRO A 411 24.86 12.94 20.93
CA PRO A 411 25.62 14.19 21.09
C PRO A 411 26.66 14.17 22.21
N SER A 412 26.45 13.33 23.23
CA SER A 412 27.38 13.13 24.35
C SER A 412 28.76 12.63 23.88
N GLY A 413 28.86 12.07 22.67
CA GLY A 413 30.04 11.40 22.15
C GLY A 413 30.41 10.14 22.93
N GLN A 414 29.59 9.77 23.93
CA GLN A 414 29.79 8.59 24.74
C GLN A 414 29.40 7.37 23.92
N LYS A 415 30.21 6.32 24.06
CA LYS A 415 29.93 5.02 23.46
C LYS A 415 29.44 4.11 24.56
N LEU A 416 28.44 3.32 24.24
CA LEU A 416 28.02 2.24 25.10
C LEU A 416 29.12 1.17 25.13
N ASP A 417 29.84 1.08 26.26
CA ASP A 417 30.84 0.02 26.45
C ASP A 417 30.17 -1.26 26.94
N VAL A 418 29.86 -2.13 25.98
CA VAL A 418 29.24 -3.43 26.24
C VAL A 418 30.16 -4.35 27.06
N ASN A 419 31.49 -4.19 26.96
CA ASN A 419 32.42 -4.99 27.75
C ASN A 419 32.40 -4.55 29.23
N ALA A 420 32.32 -3.25 29.48
CA ALA A 420 32.16 -2.72 30.83
C ALA A 420 30.84 -3.17 31.47
N LEU A 421 29.73 -3.14 30.71
CA LEU A 421 28.44 -3.67 31.14
C LEU A 421 28.55 -5.15 31.55
N PHE A 422 29.18 -5.96 30.69
CA PHE A 422 29.36 -7.38 30.94
C PHE A 422 30.22 -7.63 32.19
N GLN A 423 31.39 -6.98 32.28
CA GLN A 423 32.29 -7.16 33.41
C GLN A 423 31.66 -6.70 34.73
N GLY A 424 30.98 -5.55 34.75
CA GLY A 424 30.28 -5.06 35.93
C GLY A 424 29.12 -5.97 36.37
N SER A 425 28.41 -6.59 35.41
CA SER A 425 27.34 -7.54 35.71
C SER A 425 27.88 -8.86 36.30
N VAL A 426 29.06 -9.30 35.86
CA VAL A 426 29.75 -10.47 36.43
C VAL A 426 30.25 -10.17 37.85
N ASP A 427 30.92 -9.03 38.04
CA ASP A 427 31.52 -8.67 39.32
C ASP A 427 30.47 -8.40 40.42
N SER A 428 29.28 -7.92 40.02
CA SER A 428 28.13 -7.72 40.92
C SER A 428 27.29 -8.99 41.15
N GLY A 429 27.62 -10.11 40.50
CA GLY A 429 26.89 -11.37 40.60
C GLY A 429 25.49 -11.34 39.97
N VAL A 430 25.20 -10.37 39.10
CA VAL A 430 23.93 -10.27 38.36
C VAL A 430 23.85 -11.34 37.27
N VAL A 431 24.99 -11.68 36.65
CA VAL A 431 25.10 -12.75 35.66
C VAL A 431 26.17 -13.75 36.00
N ASP A 432 25.92 -15.02 35.65
CA ASP A 432 26.96 -16.04 35.60
C ASP A 432 27.83 -15.86 34.34
N LYS A 433 29.15 -15.75 34.54
CA LYS A 433 30.11 -15.50 33.46
C LYS A 433 30.15 -16.65 32.45
N GLU A 434 30.17 -17.90 32.91
CA GLU A 434 30.34 -19.06 32.03
C GLU A 434 29.08 -19.26 31.19
N GLU A 435 27.92 -19.14 31.81
CA GLU A 435 26.62 -19.28 31.14
C GLU A 435 26.37 -18.13 30.16
N CYS A 436 26.68 -16.89 30.54
CA CYS A 436 26.53 -15.75 29.64
C CYS A 436 27.48 -15.84 28.43
N VAL A 437 28.75 -16.26 28.62
CA VAL A 437 29.68 -16.50 27.51
C VAL A 437 29.19 -17.63 26.60
N ARG A 438 28.57 -18.69 27.16
CA ARG A 438 27.96 -19.78 26.39
C ARG A 438 26.82 -19.27 25.51
N GLU A 439 25.92 -18.46 26.06
CA GLU A 439 24.81 -17.83 25.33
C GLU A 439 25.31 -16.87 24.24
N ILE A 440 26.28 -16.00 24.54
CA ILE A 440 26.90 -15.09 23.57
C ILE A 440 27.52 -15.88 22.41
N ASN A 441 28.30 -16.93 22.70
CA ASN A 441 28.89 -17.77 21.66
C ASN A 441 27.82 -18.51 20.83
N ALA A 442 26.73 -18.95 21.45
CA ALA A 442 25.60 -19.53 20.73
C ALA A 442 24.95 -18.51 19.78
N LEU A 443 24.77 -17.26 20.22
CA LEU A 443 24.27 -16.17 19.38
C LEU A 443 25.23 -15.83 18.23
N ILE A 444 26.54 -15.77 18.47
CA ILE A 444 27.54 -15.54 17.42
C ILE A 444 27.50 -16.68 16.41
N LYS A 445 27.46 -17.94 16.86
CA LYS A 445 27.35 -19.12 15.99
C LYS A 445 26.07 -19.08 15.15
N TRP A 446 24.94 -18.72 15.78
CA TRP A 446 23.67 -18.53 15.11
C TRP A 446 23.75 -17.41 14.04
N GLN A 447 24.28 -16.23 14.38
CA GLN A 447 24.46 -15.12 13.45
C GLN A 447 25.36 -15.49 12.27
N MET A 448 26.46 -16.22 12.50
CA MET A 448 27.33 -16.72 11.43
C MET A 448 26.61 -17.73 10.52
N ALA A 449 25.88 -18.68 11.11
CA ALA A 449 25.09 -19.64 10.36
C ALA A 449 23.99 -18.94 9.53
N ARG A 450 23.36 -17.92 10.11
CA ARG A 450 22.31 -17.12 9.47
C ARG A 450 22.87 -16.32 8.29
N LYS A 451 23.98 -15.61 8.48
CA LYS A 451 24.68 -14.89 7.40
C LYS A 451 25.09 -15.83 6.27
N ARG A 452 25.61 -17.00 6.61
CA ARG A 452 25.97 -18.04 5.63
C ARG A 452 24.73 -18.54 4.87
N TRP A 453 23.64 -18.81 5.56
CA TRP A 453 22.37 -19.20 4.95
C TRP A 453 21.85 -18.12 3.98
N HIS A 454 21.88 -16.83 4.36
CA HIS A 454 21.52 -15.73 3.45
C HIS A 454 22.46 -15.65 2.24
N GLN A 455 23.78 -15.75 2.44
CA GLN A 455 24.75 -15.72 1.35
C GLN A 455 24.56 -16.91 0.39
N ASP A 456 24.34 -18.11 0.92
CA ASP A 456 24.08 -19.31 0.13
C ASP A 456 22.75 -19.18 -0.63
N LYS A 457 21.71 -18.58 -0.03
CA LYS A 457 20.44 -18.28 -0.70
C LYS A 457 20.58 -17.24 -1.80
N THR A 458 21.33 -16.16 -1.57
CA THR A 458 21.65 -15.16 -2.61
C THR A 458 22.48 -15.80 -3.72
N ARG A 459 23.47 -16.63 -3.39
CA ARG A 459 24.27 -17.37 -4.38
C ARG A 459 23.41 -18.35 -5.16
N GLN A 460 22.49 -19.07 -4.52
CA GLN A 460 21.55 -19.96 -5.19
C GLN A 460 20.63 -19.20 -6.14
N LYS A 461 20.11 -18.02 -5.75
CA LYS A 461 19.32 -17.14 -6.64
C LYS A 461 20.12 -16.65 -7.85
N MET A 462 21.41 -16.37 -7.68
CA MET A 462 22.31 -15.94 -8.76
C MET A 462 22.75 -17.11 -9.65
N ALA A 463 22.99 -18.29 -9.06
CA ALA A 463 23.44 -19.50 -9.75
C ALA A 463 22.30 -20.25 -10.46
N SER A 464 21.06 -20.14 -9.97
CA SER A 464 19.87 -20.65 -10.66
C SER A 464 19.48 -19.79 -11.87
N GLY A 465 20.20 -18.70 -12.16
CA GLY A 465 20.03 -17.94 -13.39
C GLY A 465 18.60 -17.44 -13.61
N GLY A 466 18.03 -16.66 -12.69
CA GLY A 466 16.80 -15.91 -12.97
C GLY A 466 15.54 -16.73 -13.33
N THR A 467 15.49 -18.04 -13.03
CA THR A 467 14.34 -18.91 -13.36
C THR A 467 13.69 -19.56 -12.13
N ALA A 468 13.67 -18.88 -10.98
CA ALA A 468 12.87 -19.32 -9.83
C ALA A 468 12.33 -18.16 -8.97
N GLN A 469 11.82 -17.12 -9.64
CA GLN A 469 10.78 -16.19 -9.15
C GLN A 469 10.44 -15.28 -10.35
N GLY A 470 9.61 -15.80 -11.26
CA GLY A 470 9.23 -15.12 -12.50
C GLY A 470 8.43 -15.99 -13.48
N ASP A 471 8.67 -17.31 -13.52
CA ASP A 471 8.13 -18.18 -14.59
C ASP A 471 6.78 -18.86 -14.26
N GLN A 472 5.76 -18.09 -13.88
CA GLN A 472 4.37 -18.58 -14.06
C GLN A 472 3.34 -17.53 -14.49
N ALA A 473 3.80 -16.39 -14.97
CA ALA A 473 3.03 -15.56 -15.88
C ALA A 473 3.96 -15.20 -17.05
N VAL A 474 3.46 -15.31 -18.28
CA VAL A 474 4.17 -15.07 -19.55
C VAL A 474 4.99 -16.25 -20.09
N ALA A 475 4.29 -17.28 -20.55
CA ALA A 475 4.76 -18.04 -21.71
C ALA A 475 4.53 -17.18 -22.98
N ALA A 476 5.57 -16.51 -23.47
CA ALA A 476 5.96 -16.38 -24.90
C ALA A 476 6.85 -15.14 -25.18
N GLY A 477 8.16 -15.38 -25.37
CA GLY A 477 8.98 -14.69 -26.39
C GLY A 477 9.68 -13.34 -26.06
N GLY A 478 11.02 -13.36 -25.93
CA GLY A 478 11.91 -12.23 -26.24
C GLY A 478 12.92 -11.82 -25.14
N PRO A 479 14.18 -11.40 -25.48
CA PRO A 479 15.36 -11.80 -24.70
C PRO A 479 15.96 -10.80 -23.69
N ARG A 480 16.42 -11.37 -22.57
CA ARG A 480 17.51 -11.05 -21.62
C ARG A 480 18.39 -9.79 -21.84
N GLY A 481 18.55 -8.99 -20.78
CA GLY A 481 19.66 -8.02 -20.62
C GLY A 481 19.81 -7.37 -19.22
N SER A 482 20.78 -7.88 -18.46
CA SER A 482 21.55 -7.27 -17.33
C SER A 482 20.86 -6.65 -16.10
N ALA A 483 21.03 -7.40 -15.00
CA ALA A 483 21.17 -7.00 -13.60
C ALA A 483 21.51 -5.52 -13.29
N ALA A 484 20.59 -4.87 -12.57
CA ALA A 484 20.90 -3.99 -11.45
C ALA A 484 19.71 -4.07 -10.49
N GLY A 485 19.97 -4.57 -9.28
CA GLY A 485 18.95 -4.79 -8.25
C GLY A 485 18.32 -3.48 -7.78
N GLY A 486 17.00 -3.44 -7.86
CA GLY A 486 16.13 -2.41 -7.32
C GLY A 486 14.75 -3.02 -7.09
N GLY A 487 14.71 -4.08 -6.29
CA GLY A 487 13.47 -4.69 -5.82
C GLY A 487 13.33 -4.45 -4.33
N ALA A 488 12.67 -3.36 -3.97
CA ALA A 488 12.02 -3.19 -2.69
C ALA A 488 10.62 -2.63 -3.00
N GLY A 489 9.60 -3.44 -2.74
CA GLY A 489 8.22 -2.98 -2.73
C GLY A 489 8.10 -1.81 -1.76
N GLY A 490 7.36 -0.80 -2.18
CA GLY A 490 7.25 0.47 -1.49
C GLY A 490 6.47 1.45 -2.34
N ARG A 491 5.17 1.17 -2.49
CA ARG A 491 4.19 2.17 -2.93
C ARG A 491 4.14 3.26 -1.86
N GLY A 492 4.99 4.25 -2.09
CA GLY A 492 5.17 5.47 -1.31
C GLY A 492 5.99 6.39 -2.20
N SER A 493 5.38 6.87 -3.29
CA SER A 493 6.03 7.76 -4.23
C SER A 493 6.47 9.03 -3.49
N GLY A 494 7.79 9.21 -3.40
CA GLY A 494 8.43 10.34 -2.72
C GLY A 494 9.90 10.15 -2.35
N MET A 495 10.39 8.92 -2.13
CA MET A 495 11.77 8.69 -1.68
C MET A 495 12.46 7.44 -2.27
N ALA A 496 12.17 7.08 -3.53
CA ALA A 496 12.75 5.91 -4.21
C ALA A 496 14.27 5.96 -4.52
N GLY A 497 15.04 6.86 -3.87
CA GLY A 497 16.45 7.10 -4.18
C GLY A 497 17.47 6.69 -3.13
N PHE A 498 17.09 6.48 -1.87
CA PHE A 498 18.06 6.21 -0.79
C PHE A 498 18.11 4.72 -0.45
N LYS A 499 19.33 4.16 -0.39
CA LYS A 499 19.56 2.79 0.08
C LYS A 499 19.94 2.80 1.56
N SER A 500 19.61 1.73 2.28
CA SER A 500 20.05 1.53 3.67
C SER A 500 21.56 1.64 3.86
N SER A 501 22.32 1.13 2.88
CA SER A 501 23.78 1.24 2.80
C SER A 501 24.28 2.67 2.83
N ASP A 502 23.49 3.59 2.29
CA ASP A 502 23.86 4.99 2.19
C ASP A 502 23.84 5.66 3.58
N PHE A 503 23.13 5.11 4.57
CA PHE A 503 23.15 5.55 5.96
C PHE A 503 24.11 4.75 6.84
N GLY A 504 24.98 3.92 6.25
CA GLY A 504 25.86 3.03 6.99
C GLY A 504 25.13 1.89 7.70
N ILE A 505 23.83 1.69 7.41
CA ILE A 505 23.02 0.60 7.95
C ILE A 505 23.11 -0.57 6.97
N ASN A 506 23.45 -1.76 7.47
CA ASN A 506 23.47 -2.93 6.60
C ASN A 506 22.04 -3.27 6.17
N ALA A 507 21.79 -3.43 4.87
CA ALA A 507 20.48 -3.82 4.35
C ALA A 507 19.96 -5.12 4.99
N LEU A 508 20.87 -6.00 5.41
CA LEU A 508 20.55 -7.24 6.13
C LEU A 508 20.02 -6.98 7.55
N ASP A 509 20.40 -5.86 8.19
CA ASP A 509 19.97 -5.49 9.54
C ASP A 509 18.58 -4.80 9.52
N LEU A 510 18.23 -4.12 8.42
CA LEU A 510 16.86 -3.59 8.22
C LEU A 510 15.85 -4.70 7.91
N GLN A 511 16.28 -5.73 7.20
CA GLN A 511 15.49 -6.94 6.99
C GLN A 511 15.28 -7.74 8.30
N ASP A 512 16.16 -7.57 9.29
CA ASP A 512 16.03 -8.14 10.65
C ASP A 512 14.91 -7.48 11.47
N MET A 513 14.49 -6.26 11.13
CA MET A 513 13.42 -5.52 11.82
C MET A 513 12.00 -5.87 11.33
N GLY A 514 11.84 -6.83 10.41
CA GLY A 514 10.52 -7.23 9.89
C GLY A 514 9.80 -6.17 9.05
N LEU A 515 10.47 -5.09 8.67
CA LEU A 515 9.84 -3.93 8.00
C LEU A 515 9.43 -4.21 6.53
N GLU A 516 9.84 -5.34 5.95
CA GLU A 516 9.31 -5.83 4.66
C GLU A 516 8.05 -6.71 4.84
N GLU A 517 7.70 -7.12 6.07
CA GLU A 517 6.63 -8.10 6.33
C GLU A 517 5.23 -7.47 6.35
N ASP A 518 5.12 -6.15 6.60
CA ASP A 518 3.84 -5.41 6.62
C ASP A 518 3.33 -4.98 5.23
N GLN A 519 3.99 -5.38 4.14
CA GLN A 519 3.60 -4.99 2.77
C GLN A 519 2.46 -5.83 2.18
N SER A 520 1.77 -6.64 2.99
CA SER A 520 0.70 -7.54 2.50
C SER A 520 -0.66 -6.87 2.30
N ASP A 521 -0.85 -5.63 2.77
CA ASP A 521 -2.17 -5.00 2.80
C ASP A 521 -2.62 -4.35 1.48
N ASP A 522 -1.72 -4.20 0.49
CA ASP A 522 -2.02 -3.50 -0.78
C ASP A 522 -2.29 -4.42 -1.99
N GLU A 523 -2.25 -5.75 -1.83
CA GLU A 523 -2.56 -6.72 -2.91
C GLU A 523 -4.05 -7.10 -3.03
N VAL A 524 -4.93 -6.43 -2.27
CA VAL A 524 -6.37 -6.78 -2.23
C VAL A 524 -7.08 -6.53 -3.57
N SER A 525 -6.54 -5.66 -4.43
CA SER A 525 -7.20 -5.27 -5.68
C SER A 525 -7.05 -6.30 -6.81
N SER A 526 -5.93 -7.04 -6.91
CA SER A 526 -5.73 -8.03 -7.99
C SER A 526 -6.33 -9.40 -7.68
N ASP A 527 -6.63 -9.67 -6.42
CA ASP A 527 -7.18 -10.97 -5.99
C ASP A 527 -8.68 -11.07 -6.22
N GLU A 528 -9.43 -9.96 -6.32
CA GLU A 528 -10.90 -10.00 -6.49
C GLU A 528 -11.34 -10.62 -7.83
N GLU A 529 -10.66 -10.29 -8.93
CA GLU A 529 -10.98 -10.84 -10.25
C GLU A 529 -10.57 -12.31 -10.36
N ALA A 530 -9.42 -12.68 -9.77
CA ALA A 530 -8.95 -14.06 -9.71
C ALA A 530 -9.84 -14.94 -8.82
N GLU A 531 -10.29 -14.43 -7.66
CA GLU A 531 -11.23 -15.11 -6.77
C GLU A 531 -12.62 -15.30 -7.41
N ALA A 532 -13.05 -14.38 -8.29
CA ALA A 532 -14.30 -14.49 -9.03
C ALA A 532 -14.26 -15.59 -10.12
N ALA A 533 -13.08 -15.86 -10.69
CA ALA A 533 -12.87 -16.83 -11.75
C ALA A 533 -12.63 -18.26 -11.22
N ASP A 534 -11.70 -18.44 -10.28
CA ASP A 534 -11.44 -19.72 -9.62
C ASP A 534 -10.98 -19.48 -8.16
N PRO A 535 -11.92 -19.55 -7.19
CA PRO A 535 -11.61 -19.25 -5.80
C PRO A 535 -10.72 -20.32 -5.14
N ILE A 536 -10.67 -21.55 -5.68
CA ILE A 536 -9.79 -22.60 -5.18
C ILE A 536 -8.38 -22.36 -5.68
N ALA A 537 -8.20 -22.03 -6.97
CA ALA A 537 -6.89 -21.69 -7.51
C ALA A 537 -6.32 -20.40 -6.89
N ALA A 538 -7.15 -19.38 -6.66
CA ALA A 538 -6.76 -18.17 -5.95
C ALA A 538 -6.26 -18.48 -4.53
N GLU A 539 -7.01 -19.29 -3.77
CA GLU A 539 -6.58 -19.70 -2.43
C GLU A 539 -5.34 -20.61 -2.45
N ARG A 540 -5.21 -21.52 -3.43
CA ARG A 540 -3.97 -22.31 -3.64
C ARG A 540 -2.78 -21.40 -3.90
N LYS A 541 -2.94 -20.37 -4.74
CA LYS A 541 -1.90 -19.37 -5.03
C LYS A 541 -1.54 -18.61 -3.76
N ARG A 542 -2.52 -18.20 -2.95
CA ARG A 542 -2.31 -17.52 -1.67
C ARG A 542 -1.61 -18.40 -0.64
N ARG A 543 -2.06 -19.65 -0.44
CA ARG A 543 -1.40 -20.62 0.44
C ARG A 543 -0.01 -20.99 -0.06
N LYS A 544 0.20 -21.10 -1.38
CA LYS A 544 1.51 -21.29 -1.98
C LYS A 544 2.40 -20.08 -1.75
N LYS A 545 1.90 -18.85 -1.87
CA LYS A 545 2.65 -17.63 -1.53
C LYS A 545 3.03 -17.61 -0.05
N ASN A 546 2.09 -17.93 0.84
CA ASN A 546 2.38 -18.05 2.27
C ASN A 546 3.36 -19.19 2.57
N GLN A 547 3.23 -20.33 1.90
CA GLN A 547 4.17 -21.45 2.02
C GLN A 547 5.53 -21.09 1.43
N ASP A 548 5.59 -20.31 0.35
CA ASP A 548 6.81 -19.82 -0.26
C ASP A 548 7.47 -18.75 0.62
N LEU A 549 6.69 -17.95 1.35
CA LEU A 549 7.16 -17.07 2.43
C LEU A 549 7.71 -17.89 3.60
N LEU A 550 7.02 -18.96 4.02
CA LEU A 550 7.51 -19.86 5.06
C LEU A 550 8.76 -20.64 4.59
N ARG A 551 8.82 -21.06 3.32
CA ARG A 551 9.98 -21.67 2.67
C ARG A 551 11.11 -20.67 2.44
N ARG A 552 10.79 -19.38 2.29
CA ARG A 552 11.78 -18.30 2.30
C ARG A 552 12.56 -18.34 3.61
N ASN A 553 11.94 -18.78 4.70
CA ASN A 553 12.53 -18.92 6.02
C ASN A 553 12.96 -20.39 6.31
N ALA A 554 12.88 -21.30 5.32
CA ALA A 554 13.29 -22.69 5.51
C ALA A 554 14.82 -22.84 5.57
N GLY A 555 15.29 -23.60 6.55
CA GLY A 555 16.71 -23.75 6.84
C GLY A 555 17.33 -22.51 7.51
N GLU A 556 16.51 -21.51 7.84
CA GLU A 556 16.91 -20.40 8.69
C GLU A 556 17.34 -20.96 10.04
N PRO A 557 18.57 -20.68 10.51
CA PRO A 557 19.03 -21.18 11.79
C PRO A 557 18.12 -20.68 12.92
N GLU A 558 17.70 -21.57 13.80
CA GLU A 558 16.89 -21.22 14.96
C GLU A 558 17.69 -20.37 15.94
N LYS A 559 17.10 -19.26 16.39
CA LYS A 559 17.72 -18.38 17.37
C LYS A 559 17.82 -19.12 18.71
N PRO A 560 19.02 -19.21 19.32
CA PRO A 560 19.17 -19.87 20.61
C PRO A 560 18.38 -19.12 21.68
N GLN A 561 17.85 -19.86 22.66
CA GLN A 561 17.27 -19.24 23.84
C GLN A 561 18.36 -18.57 24.67
N VAL A 562 18.08 -17.35 25.11
CA VAL A 562 18.97 -16.52 25.91
C VAL A 562 18.18 -16.14 27.15
N GLN A 563 18.73 -16.35 28.33
CA GLN A 563 18.11 -16.02 29.62
C GLN A 563 19.09 -15.23 30.47
N GLU A 564 20.35 -15.65 30.52
CA GLU A 564 21.39 -15.04 31.35
C GLU A 564 21.75 -13.62 30.86
N CYS A 565 21.90 -13.44 29.54
CA CYS A 565 22.24 -12.12 28.99
C CYS A 565 21.13 -11.08 29.23
N TYR A 566 19.86 -11.50 29.30
CA TYR A 566 18.73 -10.58 29.55
C TYR A 566 18.75 -9.98 30.95
N LYS A 567 19.42 -10.61 31.92
CA LYS A 567 19.59 -10.03 33.25
C LYS A 567 20.40 -8.73 33.23
N MET A 568 21.20 -8.50 32.19
CA MET A 568 21.93 -7.23 31.98
C MET A 568 21.04 -6.09 31.44
N MET A 569 19.78 -6.36 31.06
CA MET A 569 18.88 -5.37 30.46
C MET A 569 18.70 -4.11 31.32
N PRO A 570 18.50 -4.18 32.66
CA PRO A 570 18.38 -2.98 33.47
C PRO A 570 19.63 -2.10 33.41
N GLY A 571 20.83 -2.69 33.52
CA GLY A 571 22.11 -1.97 33.42
C GLY A 571 22.37 -1.43 32.02
N PHE A 572 21.99 -2.18 30.98
CA PHE A 572 22.02 -1.71 29.60
C PHE A 572 21.16 -0.47 29.39
N VAL A 573 19.91 -0.49 29.89
CA VAL A 573 18.99 0.65 29.77
C VAL A 573 19.52 1.87 30.53
N GLU A 574 20.13 1.67 31.69
CA GLU A 574 20.75 2.76 32.46
C GLU A 574 21.95 3.36 31.71
N MET A 575 22.87 2.53 31.21
CA MET A 575 24.00 2.99 30.41
C MET A 575 23.55 3.65 29.11
N LEU A 576 22.53 3.12 28.45
CA LEU A 576 21.95 3.70 27.24
C LEU A 576 21.33 5.07 27.53
N ARG A 577 20.61 5.23 28.65
CA ARG A 577 20.08 6.54 29.08
C ARG A 577 21.21 7.53 29.35
N MET A 578 22.32 7.11 29.96
CA MET A 578 23.48 7.99 30.16
C MET A 578 24.13 8.40 28.85
N VAL A 579 24.22 7.47 27.89
CA VAL A 579 24.79 7.71 26.57
C VAL A 579 23.89 8.62 25.72
N LEU A 580 22.56 8.50 25.85
CA LEU A 580 21.57 9.29 25.10
C LEU A 580 21.21 10.64 25.74
N ALA A 581 21.48 10.82 27.04
CA ALA A 581 21.31 12.09 27.76
C ALA A 581 22.40 13.10 27.36
#